data_AF-A0A067DHY1-F1
#
_entry.id   AF-A0A067DHY1-F1
#
_cell.length_a   1.000
_cell.length_b   1.000
_cell.length_c   1.000
_cell.angle_alpha   90.00
_cell.angle_beta   90.00
_cell.angle_gamma   90.00
#
_symmetry.space_group_name_H-M   'P 1'
#
loop_
_entity.id
_entity.type
_entity.pdbx_description
1 polymer ?
#
loop_
_entity_poly.entity_id
_entity_poly.type
_entity_poly.pdbx_seq_one_letter_code
_entity_poly.pdbx_strand_id
1 'polypeptide(L)'
;MKLSPYHESEGRCVSALHQSTGYSFSLTWVKSKDGEEFELLYRVLSLGTLERVALGWMMDEIMFSTSMCPIFFERISRVIK
;
A
#
# COMPACT_ATOMS: atom_id res chain seq x y z
N MET A 1 4.80 0.74 -11.66
CA MET A 1 4.79 -0.07 -10.43
C MET A 1 5.00 -1.53 -10.78
N LYS A 2 5.89 -2.23 -10.07
CA LYS A 2 6.06 -3.69 -10.15
C LYS A 2 5.38 -4.33 -8.95
N LEU A 3 4.52 -5.32 -9.18
CA LEU A 3 3.84 -6.06 -8.13
C LEU A 3 4.49 -7.44 -7.95
N SER A 4 4.60 -7.88 -6.70
CA SER A 4 5.09 -9.22 -6.35
C SER A 4 4.23 -9.82 -5.25
N PRO A 5 4.00 -11.14 -5.27
CA PRO A 5 3.49 -11.84 -4.10
C PRO A 5 4.44 -11.57 -2.93
N TYR A 6 3.89 -11.21 -1.79
CA TYR A 6 4.65 -11.01 -0.56
C TYR A 6 4.09 -11.98 0.47
N HIS A 7 4.98 -12.78 1.07
CA HIS A 7 4.60 -13.73 2.10
C HIS A 7 4.92 -13.11 3.46
N GLU A 8 3.92 -12.48 4.08
CA GLU A 8 3.89 -12.29 5.51
C GLU A 8 3.09 -13.45 6.13
N SER A 9 3.37 -13.83 7.37
CA SER A 9 2.71 -14.96 8.06
C SER A 9 1.20 -14.77 8.25
N GLU A 10 0.67 -13.59 7.90
CA GLU A 10 -0.72 -13.19 8.10
C GLU A 10 -1.38 -12.85 6.74
N GLY A 11 -2.00 -13.86 6.11
CA GLY A 11 -2.95 -13.65 5.03
C GLY A 11 -2.37 -13.49 3.62
N ARG A 12 -3.25 -13.15 2.67
CA ARG A 12 -2.87 -12.86 1.28
C ARG A 12 -2.27 -11.46 1.25
N CYS A 13 -1.02 -11.33 0.79
CA CYS A 13 -0.32 -10.05 0.70
C CYS A 13 0.38 -9.87 -0.65
N VAL A 14 0.44 -8.61 -1.10
CA VAL A 14 1.19 -8.18 -2.29
C VAL A 14 2.09 -7.02 -1.91
N SER A 15 3.30 -6.99 -2.45
CA SER A 15 4.18 -5.84 -2.40
C SER A 15 4.22 -5.12 -3.74
N ALA A 16 4.38 -3.80 -3.69
CA ALA A 16 4.53 -2.92 -4.82
C ALA A 16 5.86 -2.17 -4.72
N LEU A 17 6.56 -2.05 -5.85
CA LEU A 17 7.81 -1.28 -5.98
C LEU A 17 7.72 -0.34 -7.19
N HIS A 18 7.97 0.94 -6.94
CA HIS A 18 8.24 1.93 -7.98
C HIS A 18 9.74 1.99 -8.25
N GLN A 19 10.19 1.30 -9.30
CA GLN A 19 11.61 1.06 -9.56
C GLN A 19 12.44 2.35 -9.72
N SER A 20 11.88 3.41 -10.29
CA SER A 20 12.62 4.67 -10.50
C SER A 20 12.89 5.44 -9.21
N THR A 21 11.94 5.43 -8.28
CA THR A 21 12.05 6.18 -7.01
C THR A 21 12.52 5.31 -5.84
N GLY A 22 12.43 3.98 -5.95
CA GLY A 22 12.65 3.07 -4.84
C GLY A 22 11.49 3.00 -3.84
N TYR A 23 10.43 3.80 -4.01
CA TYR A 23 9.23 3.74 -3.18
C TYR A 23 8.59 2.35 -3.24
N SER A 24 8.38 1.74 -2.08
CA SER A 24 7.77 0.42 -1.95
C SER A 24 6.85 0.32 -0.75
N PHE A 25 5.81 -0.51 -0.90
CA PHE A 25 4.80 -0.74 0.13
C PHE A 25 4.20 -2.14 -0.03
N SER A 26 3.50 -2.61 1.00
CA SER A 26 2.67 -3.81 0.96
C SER A 26 1.19 -3.50 1.14
N LEU A 27 0.35 -4.39 0.61
CA LEU A 27 -1.09 -4.44 0.82
C LEU A 27 -1.45 -5.84 1.32
N THR A 28 -1.96 -5.93 2.54
CA THR A 28 -2.39 -7.18 3.18
C THR A 28 -3.91 -7.20 3.29
N TRP A 29 -4.53 -8.32 2.89
CA TRP A 29 -5.97 -8.52 3.04
C TRP A 29 -6.27 -8.94 4.46
N VAL A 30 -7.00 -8.11 5.19
CA VAL A 30 -7.42 -8.32 6.57
C VAL A 30 -8.93 -8.49 6.59
N LYS A 31 -9.44 -9.50 7.32
CA LYS A 31 -10.90 -9.60 7.52
C LYS A 31 -11.35 -8.41 8.36
N SER A 32 -12.38 -7.71 7.87
CA SER A 32 -13.07 -6.68 8.65
C SER A 32 -13.60 -7.27 9.96
N LYS A 33 -13.84 -6.41 10.95
CA LYS A 33 -14.33 -6.82 12.28
C LYS A 33 -15.66 -7.55 12.22
N ASP A 34 -16.50 -7.22 11.24
CA ASP A 34 -17.81 -7.83 11.03
C ASP A 34 -17.72 -9.11 10.18
N GLY A 35 -16.53 -9.43 9.65
CA GLY A 35 -16.22 -10.68 8.97
C GLY A 35 -16.79 -10.84 7.56
N GLU A 36 -17.62 -9.90 7.11
CA GLU A 36 -18.31 -9.98 5.81
C GLU A 36 -17.42 -9.54 4.63
N GLU A 37 -16.54 -8.55 4.86
CA GLU A 37 -15.65 -8.01 3.82
C GLU A 37 -14.18 -8.07 4.21
N PHE A 38 -13.31 -7.99 3.18
CA PHE A 38 -11.87 -7.79 3.37
C PHE A 38 -11.53 -6.31 3.22
N GLU A 39 -10.72 -5.83 4.16
CA GLU A 39 -10.04 -4.54 4.09
C GLU A 39 -8.58 -4.75 3.65
N LEU A 40 -7.98 -3.70 3.12
CA LEU A 40 -6.58 -3.66 2.77
C LEU A 40 -5.83 -2.85 3.81
N LEU A 41 -4.83 -3.49 4.41
CA LEU A 41 -3.84 -2.83 5.24
C LEU A 41 -2.64 -2.44 4.38
N TYR A 42 -2.43 -1.15 4.25
CA TYR A 42 -1.24 -0.55 3.65
C TYR A 42 -0.14 -0.40 4.70
N ARG A 43 1.08 -0.79 4.31
CA ARG A 43 2.32 -0.52 5.05
C ARG A 43 3.40 -0.05 4.11
N VAL A 44 4.05 1.07 4.45
CA VAL A 44 5.25 1.49 3.73
C VAL A 44 6.42 0.55 4.04
N LEU A 45 7.15 0.15 3.00
CA LEU A 45 8.38 -0.64 3.14
C LEU A 45 9.61 0.26 2.96
N SER A 46 9.55 1.20 2.02
CA SER A 46 10.56 2.25 1.83
C SER A 46 9.96 3.45 1.11
N LEU A 47 10.30 4.66 1.54
CA LEU A 47 9.94 5.88 0.81
C LEU A 47 10.85 6.11 -0.41
N GLY A 48 12.02 5.47 -0.46
CA GLY A 48 13.03 5.72 -1.48
C GLY A 48 13.37 7.21 -1.58
N THR A 49 13.38 7.76 -2.79
CA THR A 49 13.68 9.18 -3.03
C THR A 49 12.51 10.12 -2.68
N LEU A 50 11.37 9.60 -2.22
CA LEU A 50 10.18 10.39 -1.93
C LEU A 50 10.15 10.97 -0.51
N GLU A 51 11.14 10.72 0.34
CA GLU A 51 11.14 11.15 1.76
C GLU A 51 10.75 12.63 1.98
N ARG A 52 11.14 13.52 1.06
CA ARG A 52 10.88 14.97 1.16
C ARG A 52 9.53 15.41 0.59
N VAL A 53 8.86 14.55 -0.15
CA VAL A 53 7.58 14.83 -0.84
C VAL A 53 6.46 13.88 -0.43
N ALA A 54 6.77 12.88 0.39
CA ALA A 54 5.82 11.94 0.93
C ALA A 54 4.80 12.69 1.80
N LEU A 55 3.53 12.37 1.58
CA LEU A 55 2.44 12.87 2.41
C LEU A 55 2.41 12.08 3.72
N GLY A 56 1.91 12.68 4.81
CA GLY A 56 1.87 12.04 6.14
C GLY A 56 1.31 10.62 6.10
N TRP A 57 0.19 10.44 5.40
CA TRP A 57 -0.49 9.15 5.25
C TRP A 57 0.40 8.06 4.60
N MET A 58 1.38 8.42 3.75
CA MET A 58 2.28 7.44 3.12
C MET A 58 3.30 6.85 4.10
N MET A 59 3.39 7.39 5.32
CA MET A 59 4.28 6.92 6.37
C MET A 59 3.53 6.12 7.45
N ASP A 60 2.19 6.20 7.45
CA ASP A 60 1.34 5.55 8.43
C ASP A 60 0.84 4.18 7.93
N GLU A 61 0.46 3.31 8.86
CA GLU A 61 -0.36 2.15 8.52
C GLU A 61 -1.80 2.58 8.29
N ILE A 62 -2.38 2.20 7.15
CA ILE A 62 -3.74 2.60 6.78
C ILE A 62 -4.56 1.37 6.41
N MET A 63 -5.74 1.26 7.00
CA MET A 63 -6.76 0.32 6.56
C MET A 63 -7.80 1.03 5.69
N PHE A 64 -8.19 0.39 4.60
CA PHE A 64 -9.28 0.87 3.74
C PHE A 64 -9.98 -0.29 3.04
N SER A 65 -11.26 -0.11 2.69
CA SER A 65 -12.02 -1.08 1.91
C SER A 65 -11.39 -1.29 0.52
N THR A 66 -11.44 -2.51 -0.01
CA THR A 66 -10.99 -2.82 -1.38
C THR A 66 -11.66 -1.94 -2.45
N SER A 67 -12.88 -1.43 -2.19
CA SER A 67 -13.57 -0.47 -3.07
C SER A 67 -12.83 0.86 -3.24
N MET A 68 -11.97 1.23 -2.29
CA MET A 68 -11.18 2.47 -2.30
C MET A 68 -9.84 2.34 -3.07
N CYS A 69 -9.51 1.14 -3.58
CA CYS A 69 -8.29 0.90 -4.36
C CYS A 69 -8.04 1.94 -5.48
N PRO A 70 -9.03 2.29 -6.33
CA PRO A 70 -8.80 3.27 -7.39
C PRO A 70 -8.32 4.63 -6.85
N ILE A 71 -8.95 5.10 -5.76
CA ILE A 71 -8.61 6.38 -5.11
C ILE A 71 -7.21 6.30 -4.48
N PHE A 72 -6.89 5.18 -3.83
CA PHE A 72 -5.58 4.95 -3.24
C PHE A 72 -4.46 5.03 -4.29
N PHE A 73 -4.61 4.32 -5.41
CA PHE A 73 -3.59 4.35 -6.48
C PHE A 73 -3.51 5.70 -7.19
N GLU A 74 -4.63 6.41 -7.35
CA GLU A 74 -4.62 7.79 -7.86
C GLU A 74 -3.85 8.74 -6.94
N ARG A 75 -4.01 8.61 -5.61
CA ARG A 75 -3.23 9.42 -4.66
C ARG A 75 -1.73 9.13 -4.76
N ILE A 76 -1.35 7.87 -4.91
CA ILE A 76 0.05 7.49 -5.14
C ILE A 76 0.56 8.11 -6.44
N SER A 77 -0.18 8.03 -7.55
CA SER A 77 0.26 8.54 -8.86
C SER A 77 0.45 10.06 -8.90
N ARG A 78 -0.08 10.80 -7.94
CA ARG A 78 0.16 12.26 -7.81
C ARG A 78 1.52 12.57 -7.18
N VAL A 79 2.08 11.64 -6.41
CA VAL A 79 3.38 11.78 -5.74
C VAL A 79 4.50 11.15 -6.56
N ILE A 80 4.25 9.96 -7.13
CA ILE A 80 5.20 9.28 -8.00
C ILE A 80 5.05 9.79 -9.43
N LYS A 81 6.14 10.31 -10.00
CA LYS A 81 6.22 10.70 -11.42
C LYS A 81 7.00 9.66 -12.21
#